data_AF-A0A0B2VMI2-F1
#
_entry.id   AF-A0A0B2VMI2-F1
#
_cell.length_a   1.000
_cell.length_b   1.000
_cell.length_c   1.000
_cell.angle_alpha   90.00
_cell.angle_beta   90.00
_cell.angle_gamma   90.00
#
_symmetry.space_group_name_H-M   'P 1'
#
loop_
_entity.id
_entity.type
_entity.pdbx_description
1 polymer ?
#
loop_
_entity_poly.entity_id
_entity_poly.type
_entity_poly.pdbx_seq_one_letter_code
_entity_poly.pdbx_strand_id
1 'polypeptide(L)'
;MRMWKWSIPHSLFWLSVFYAVHSETSRSSELKPAVVNGGASDVGFITTEKKTHLSGIRVEGVPSEDEGFVGYTEKEVSIVHPDTPVRIVLFGFGMDDIALVVFTQNPNNCSSYVIAIAQPDFTIQTEKRVVVKAAFPDSKELFYVCVRQKPRETPSGELIESHFLTLNDVRATISTEIPPRKYYLPMGLQIAIISMLLVLSGLFSGLNLGLMALTPQELMLIQKSGSKMERAYAEVILPVRRSGNLLLCALLIGNVCVNSAISILFDDLTSGYVALIVSSAGIVVFGEIFPQSLCVKKGLAVGARTIWITRFFMVLTFPLAYPISKVLDCVLGDEVVSYDRKRLMELIKMSTRDEEGLAEELKIAVGAMEISDKTVSDVMTMIDDVFMLPDTTVLNTKTVAEILRMGYTRIPVYSGDRNSVVALLFVKDLALLDPDDNFTIQTVCGYHEHPLRFVMEDTPLRVMLEEFKKTSIKRNSVVALLFVKDLALLDPDDNFTIQTVCGYHEHPLRFVMEDTPLRVMLEEFKKGDYHLAMVQRIVESEESDPTYELVGIVTLEDIVEEILQAEIVDETDVVTDNVHRIRRRGAQDIHLELGWDAVDWPKRVNVEQGSE
;
A
#
# COMPACT_ATOMS: atom_id res chain seq x y z
N MET A 1 -14.30 -12.24 24.16
CA MET A 1 -13.51 -13.44 24.51
C MET A 1 -12.31 -13.43 23.56
N ARG A 2 -11.04 -13.18 23.90
CA ARG A 2 -10.25 -12.99 25.12
C ARG A 2 -9.27 -11.82 24.85
N MET A 3 -9.23 -10.79 25.70
CA MET A 3 -8.14 -9.81 25.70
C MET A 3 -6.91 -10.47 26.33
N TRP A 4 -5.82 -10.61 25.57
CA TRP A 4 -4.54 -11.03 26.11
C TRP A 4 -3.83 -9.79 26.70
N LYS A 5 -3.94 -9.64 28.03
CA LYS A 5 -3.09 -8.76 28.83
C LYS A 5 -1.69 -9.36 28.90
N TRP A 6 -0.71 -8.70 28.32
CA TRP A 6 0.69 -8.89 28.71
C TRP A 6 1.01 -7.89 29.82
N SER A 7 1.08 -8.38 31.07
CA SER A 7 1.82 -7.69 32.14
C SER A 7 3.29 -8.02 31.96
N ILE A 8 4.08 -7.03 31.56
CA ILE A 8 5.55 -7.11 31.59
C ILE A 8 6.01 -6.45 32.90
N PRO A 9 6.75 -7.16 33.79
CA PRO A 9 7.29 -6.57 35.00
C PRO A 9 8.44 -5.61 34.68
N HIS A 10 8.45 -4.47 35.38
CA HIS A 10 9.26 -3.27 35.14
C HIS A 10 10.75 -3.38 35.55
N SER A 11 11.35 -4.57 35.53
CA SER A 11 12.70 -4.82 36.09
C SER A 11 13.70 -5.49 35.14
N LEU A 12 13.43 -5.54 33.82
CA LEU A 12 14.34 -6.16 32.83
C LEU A 12 14.66 -5.24 31.64
N PHE A 13 14.87 -3.95 31.90
CA PHE A 13 15.28 -2.97 30.87
C PHE A 13 16.63 -2.29 31.14
N TRP A 14 17.42 -2.79 32.10
CA TRP A 14 18.67 -2.15 32.54
C TRP A 14 19.82 -3.13 32.81
N LEU A 15 19.99 -4.19 32.00
CA LEU A 15 21.06 -5.18 32.26
C LEU A 15 21.63 -5.86 31.01
N SER A 16 21.96 -5.10 29.96
CA SER A 16 22.67 -5.66 28.79
C SER A 16 23.65 -4.70 28.08
N VAL A 17 24.19 -3.68 28.77
CA VAL A 17 25.20 -2.77 28.18
C VAL A 17 26.52 -2.70 28.95
N PHE A 18 26.74 -3.47 30.02
CA PHE A 18 27.95 -3.31 30.86
C PHE A 18 28.68 -4.58 31.32
N TYR A 19 28.65 -5.67 30.55
CA TYR A 19 29.40 -6.89 30.90
C TYR A 19 30.06 -7.56 29.69
N ALA A 20 31.10 -6.92 29.15
CA ALA A 20 32.14 -7.58 28.37
C ALA A 20 33.39 -6.70 28.34
N VAL A 21 34.33 -6.97 29.25
CA VAL A 21 35.80 -6.81 29.19
C VAL A 21 36.30 -6.60 30.63
N HIS A 22 36.24 -7.66 31.42
CA HIS A 22 37.12 -7.88 32.59
C HIS A 22 36.94 -9.32 33.07
N SER A 23 37.79 -10.23 32.58
CA SER A 23 38.11 -11.52 33.18
C SER A 23 38.93 -12.33 32.18
N GLU A 24 40.21 -11.99 32.01
CA GLU A 24 41.19 -12.99 31.65
C GLU A 24 42.04 -13.30 32.88
N THR A 25 41.98 -14.58 33.20
CA THR A 25 42.41 -15.23 34.42
C THR A 25 43.91 -15.10 34.59
N SER A 26 44.30 -14.64 35.78
CA SER A 26 45.63 -14.77 36.36
C SER A 26 46.14 -16.21 36.24
N ARG A 27 47.09 -16.44 35.33
CA ARG A 27 47.94 -17.63 35.35
C ARG A 27 49.17 -17.31 36.20
N SER A 28 49.16 -17.80 37.43
CA SER A 28 50.31 -17.84 38.33
C SER A 28 51.42 -18.69 37.71
N SER A 29 52.43 -18.06 37.12
CA SER A 29 53.71 -18.69 36.86
C SER A 29 54.57 -18.57 38.12
N GLU A 30 54.61 -19.64 38.91
CA GLU A 30 55.61 -19.85 39.96
C GLU A 30 57.02 -19.72 39.34
N LEU A 31 57.78 -18.70 39.75
CA LEU A 31 59.23 -18.72 39.56
C LEU A 31 59.82 -19.74 40.54
N LYS A 32 60.47 -20.77 40.00
CA LYS A 32 61.31 -21.70 40.75
C LYS A 32 62.41 -20.94 41.50
N PRO A 33 62.71 -21.27 42.77
CA PRO A 33 63.89 -20.75 43.43
C PRO A 33 65.14 -21.33 42.75
N ALA A 34 66.07 -20.46 42.34
CA ALA A 34 67.39 -20.88 41.93
C ALA A 34 68.15 -21.43 43.15
N VAL A 35 68.55 -22.69 43.06
CA VAL A 35 69.46 -23.35 44.00
C VAL A 35 70.82 -22.65 43.90
N VAL A 36 71.22 -21.99 44.99
CA VAL A 36 72.63 -21.64 45.23
C VAL A 36 73.12 -22.60 46.30
N ASN A 37 73.98 -23.54 45.89
CA ASN A 37 74.66 -24.46 46.79
C ASN A 37 75.52 -23.67 47.77
N GLY A 38 75.29 -23.89 49.07
CA GLY A 38 76.13 -23.39 50.14
C GLY A 38 77.48 -24.08 50.16
N GLY A 39 78.54 -23.28 50.11
CA GLY A 39 79.85 -23.56 50.70
C GLY A 39 80.19 -22.36 51.57
N ALA A 40 80.05 -22.51 52.88
CA ALA A 40 80.34 -21.48 53.87
C ALA A 40 81.84 -21.20 53.93
N SER A 41 82.24 -19.91 53.92
CA SER A 41 83.38 -19.32 54.66
C SER A 41 83.42 -17.80 54.41
N ASP A 42 83.71 -17.04 55.46
CA ASP A 42 83.99 -15.59 55.53
C ASP A 42 82.82 -14.60 55.53
N VAL A 43 82.49 -14.17 56.76
CA VAL A 43 81.68 -12.99 57.08
C VAL A 43 82.51 -11.74 56.78
N GLY A 44 82.47 -11.30 55.52
CA GLY A 44 82.75 -9.92 55.15
C GLY A 44 81.45 -9.13 55.17
N PHE A 45 81.39 -8.03 55.92
CA PHE A 45 80.31 -7.05 55.76
C PHE A 45 80.37 -6.49 54.34
N ILE A 46 79.53 -7.00 53.43
CA ILE A 46 79.29 -6.36 52.15
C ILE A 46 78.41 -5.14 52.45
N THR A 47 79.01 -3.97 52.62
CA THR A 47 78.29 -2.71 52.39
C THR A 47 77.93 -2.69 50.91
N THR A 48 76.76 -3.21 50.55
CA THR A 48 76.20 -3.00 49.21
C THR A 48 76.00 -1.51 49.04
N GLU A 49 76.86 -0.89 48.24
CA GLU A 49 76.74 0.52 47.88
C GLU A 49 75.35 0.73 47.25
N LYS A 50 74.50 1.54 47.87
CA LYS A 50 73.16 1.86 47.36
C LYS A 50 73.33 2.63 46.06
N LYS A 51 73.31 1.94 44.92
CA LYS A 51 73.45 2.55 43.60
C LYS A 51 72.08 3.06 43.16
N THR A 52 71.95 4.37 42.97
CA THR A 52 70.73 4.94 42.40
C THR A 52 70.55 4.42 40.97
N HIS A 53 69.36 3.90 40.68
CA HIS A 53 68.99 3.38 39.37
C HIS A 53 67.63 3.93 39.00
N LEU A 54 67.55 4.67 37.89
CA LEU A 54 66.30 5.16 37.33
C LEU A 54 65.72 4.08 36.40
N SER A 55 64.52 3.59 36.71
CA SER A 55 63.86 2.51 35.99
C SER A 55 62.82 2.99 34.97
N GLY A 56 62.25 4.18 35.16
CA GLY A 56 61.22 4.69 34.26
C GLY A 56 60.56 5.98 34.75
N ILE A 57 59.67 6.49 33.93
CA ILE A 57 58.88 7.70 34.18
C ILE A 57 57.41 7.40 33.88
N ARG A 58 56.50 8.07 34.57
CA ARG A 58 55.08 8.12 34.25
C ARG A 58 54.61 9.56 34.38
N VAL A 59 53.85 10.01 33.39
CA VAL A 59 53.18 11.30 33.46
C VAL A 59 51.75 11.09 33.91
N GLU A 60 51.30 11.91 34.86
CA GLU A 60 49.96 11.90 35.41
C GLU A 60 49.37 13.32 35.32
N GLY A 61 48.09 13.42 34.97
CA GLY A 61 47.34 14.67 35.08
C GLY A 61 47.26 15.15 36.53
N VAL A 62 47.17 16.47 36.71
CA VAL A 62 46.90 17.09 38.01
C VAL A 62 45.38 17.22 38.15
N PRO A 63 44.71 16.64 39.17
CA PRO A 63 43.24 16.63 39.23
C PRO A 63 42.55 18.00 39.37
N SER A 64 43.31 19.05 39.68
CA SER A 64 42.81 20.40 39.98
C SER A 64 43.00 21.41 38.84
N GLU A 65 43.77 21.06 37.82
CA GLU A 65 44.11 21.91 36.66
C GLU A 65 43.80 21.08 35.41
N ASP A 66 43.31 21.70 34.32
CA ASP A 66 42.94 21.00 33.07
C ASP A 66 43.93 19.88 32.74
N GLU A 67 43.45 18.65 32.48
CA GLU A 67 44.28 17.44 32.36
C GLU A 67 45.36 17.60 31.27
N GLY A 68 46.53 18.14 31.64
CA GLY A 68 47.63 18.41 30.72
C GLY A 68 48.27 17.16 30.12
N PHE A 69 47.82 15.96 30.50
CA PHE A 69 48.29 14.69 29.96
C PHE A 69 47.30 14.18 28.90
N VAL A 70 47.77 14.05 27.66
CA VAL A 70 46.93 13.67 26.50
C VAL A 70 46.84 12.14 26.37
N GLY A 71 47.94 11.44 26.61
CA GLY A 71 48.03 9.99 26.42
C GLY A 71 49.42 9.52 26.02
N TYR A 72 49.50 8.35 25.38
CA TYR A 72 50.75 7.78 24.87
C TYR A 72 50.70 7.66 23.34
N THR A 73 51.85 7.85 22.68
CA THR A 73 52.02 7.54 21.25
C THR A 73 52.10 6.02 21.04
N GLU A 74 51.98 5.53 19.78
CA GLU A 74 52.22 4.12 19.41
C GLU A 74 53.60 3.57 19.87
N LYS A 75 54.58 4.46 20.09
CA LYS A 75 55.92 4.14 20.63
C LYS A 75 56.02 4.28 22.17
N GLU A 76 54.89 4.37 22.87
CA GLU A 76 54.79 4.57 24.33
C GLU A 76 55.41 5.89 24.86
N VAL A 77 55.58 6.89 23.99
CA VAL A 77 56.02 8.24 24.39
C VAL A 77 54.87 9.00 25.04
N SER A 78 55.10 9.64 26.19
CA SER A 78 54.08 10.42 26.90
C SER A 78 53.78 11.73 26.17
N ILE A 79 52.51 12.04 25.88
CA ILE A 79 52.08 13.27 25.21
C ILE A 79 51.46 14.21 26.24
N VAL A 80 51.92 15.46 26.27
CA VAL A 80 51.43 16.50 27.18
C VAL A 80 51.05 17.77 26.43
N HIS A 81 50.09 18.51 26.95
CA HIS A 81 49.75 19.84 26.43
C HIS A 81 50.90 20.83 26.72
N PRO A 82 51.27 21.68 25.75
CA PRO A 82 52.29 22.70 25.97
C PRO A 82 51.86 23.68 27.07
N ASP A 83 52.84 24.16 27.83
CA ASP A 83 52.72 25.14 28.92
C ASP A 83 51.73 24.77 30.03
N THR A 84 51.26 23.51 30.06
CA THR A 84 50.33 23.01 31.06
C THR A 84 51.09 22.18 32.11
N PRO A 85 50.94 22.46 33.42
CA PRO A 85 51.63 21.71 34.46
C PRO A 85 51.13 20.27 34.54
N VAL A 86 52.07 19.32 34.46
CA VAL A 86 51.81 17.89 34.62
C VAL A 86 52.63 17.34 35.79
N ARG A 87 52.12 16.27 36.41
CA ARG A 87 52.82 15.56 37.48
C ARG A 87 53.62 14.43 36.88
N ILE A 88 54.91 14.40 37.18
CA ILE A 88 55.85 13.43 36.65
C ILE A 88 56.33 12.56 37.80
N VAL A 89 56.11 11.25 37.66
CA VAL A 89 56.53 10.24 38.62
C VAL A 89 57.71 9.47 38.05
N LEU A 90 58.87 9.61 38.68
CA LEU A 90 60.08 8.86 38.37
C LEU A 90 60.16 7.65 39.28
N PHE A 91 60.41 6.47 38.72
CA PHE A 91 60.53 5.21 39.46
C PHE A 91 61.95 4.67 39.40
N GLY A 92 62.43 4.09 40.50
CA GLY A 92 63.78 3.56 40.57
C GLY A 92 64.13 2.98 41.94
N PHE A 93 65.42 2.78 42.17
CA PHE A 93 65.98 2.46 43.48
C PHE A 93 66.99 3.54 43.87
N GLY A 94 67.08 3.87 45.16
CA GLY A 94 67.99 4.93 45.65
C GLY A 94 67.59 6.33 45.21
N MET A 95 66.27 6.58 45.06
CA MET A 95 65.72 7.85 44.57
C MET A 95 65.72 8.97 45.65
N ASP A 96 65.96 8.60 46.91
CA ASP A 96 66.16 9.49 48.06
C ASP A 96 67.46 10.31 47.97
N ASP A 97 68.43 9.83 47.19
CA ASP A 97 69.72 10.48 46.94
C ASP A 97 69.70 11.46 45.76
N ILE A 98 68.54 11.69 45.12
CA ILE A 98 68.43 12.63 43.99
C ILE A 98 68.32 14.08 44.49
N ALA A 99 69.09 14.98 43.89
CA ALA A 99 69.13 16.41 44.20
C ALA A 99 68.48 17.29 43.12
N LEU A 100 68.55 16.87 41.85
CA LEU A 100 68.07 17.65 40.71
C LEU A 100 67.47 16.72 39.65
N VAL A 101 66.28 17.05 39.17
CA VAL A 101 65.65 16.43 37.99
C VAL A 101 65.67 17.48 36.88
N VAL A 102 66.21 17.12 35.72
CA VAL A 102 66.28 18.00 34.55
C VAL A 102 65.64 17.35 33.33
N PHE A 103 65.01 18.17 32.50
CA PHE A 103 64.51 17.77 31.19
C PHE A 103 65.28 18.51 30.10
N THR A 104 65.82 17.77 29.14
CA THR A 104 66.62 18.29 28.04
C THR A 104 66.08 17.78 26.71
N GLN A 105 66.31 18.53 25.64
CA GLN A 105 66.00 18.09 24.28
C GLN A 105 67.15 17.27 23.66
N ASN A 106 68.34 17.32 24.27
CA ASN A 106 69.53 16.61 23.80
C ASN A 106 69.76 15.32 24.61
N PRO A 107 69.63 14.12 24.01
CA PRO A 107 69.74 12.85 24.75
C PRO A 107 71.14 12.60 25.35
N ASN A 108 72.18 13.18 24.75
CA ASN A 108 73.58 12.97 25.16
C ASN A 108 74.13 14.08 26.06
N ASN A 109 73.38 15.17 26.29
CA ASN A 109 73.88 16.33 27.04
C ASN A 109 72.84 16.88 28.02
N CYS A 110 72.92 16.44 29.27
CA CYS A 110 72.03 16.88 30.35
C CYS A 110 72.36 18.26 30.93
N SER A 111 73.50 18.86 30.56
CA SER A 111 73.86 20.21 31.02
C SER A 111 73.11 21.31 30.26
N SER A 112 72.62 21.02 29.05
CA SER A 112 71.75 21.90 28.26
C SER A 112 70.28 21.58 28.54
N TYR A 113 69.85 21.78 29.78
CA TYR A 113 68.47 21.50 30.19
C TYR A 113 67.53 22.67 29.84
N VAL A 114 66.28 22.35 29.53
CA VAL A 114 65.19 23.31 29.31
C VAL A 114 64.45 23.57 30.61
N ILE A 115 64.25 22.52 31.41
CA ILE A 115 63.57 22.57 32.71
C ILE A 115 64.48 21.92 33.75
N ALA A 116 64.65 22.57 34.90
CA ALA A 116 65.37 22.03 36.03
C ALA A 116 64.55 22.21 37.31
N ILE A 117 64.40 21.12 38.06
CA ILE A 117 63.61 21.05 39.28
C ILE A 117 64.53 20.55 40.38
N ALA A 118 64.75 21.38 41.38
CA ALA A 118 65.60 21.05 42.51
C ALA A 118 64.81 20.33 43.61
N GLN A 119 65.53 19.67 44.51
CA GLN A 119 64.96 18.93 45.64
C GLN A 119 63.86 19.66 46.45
N PRO A 120 63.91 20.98 46.76
CA PRO A 120 62.84 21.66 47.49
C PRO A 120 61.49 21.67 46.75
N ASP A 121 61.50 21.55 45.43
CA ASP A 121 60.29 21.59 44.59
C ASP A 121 59.75 20.17 44.30
N PHE A 122 60.35 19.13 44.89
CA PHE A 122 59.85 17.77 44.78
C PHE A 122 58.59 17.60 45.63
N THR A 123 57.49 17.17 45.00
CA THR A 123 56.22 16.94 45.71
C THR A 123 56.32 15.72 46.64
N ILE A 124 56.99 14.67 46.19
CA ILE A 124 57.21 13.44 46.96
C ILE A 124 58.62 12.92 46.65
N GLN A 125 59.42 12.61 47.66
CA GLN A 125 60.70 11.91 47.51
C GLN A 125 60.75 10.72 48.47
N THR A 126 60.99 9.54 47.92
CA THR A 126 61.12 8.27 48.66
C THR A 126 62.27 7.47 48.06
N GLU A 127 62.68 6.37 48.69
CA GLU A 127 63.74 5.50 48.14
C GLU A 127 63.41 4.91 46.76
N LYS A 128 62.11 4.79 46.42
CA LYS A 128 61.64 4.11 45.21
C LYS A 128 61.06 5.04 44.13
N ARG A 129 60.72 6.28 44.48
CA ARG A 129 60.14 7.23 43.54
C ARG A 129 60.35 8.68 43.94
N VAL A 130 60.43 9.54 42.92
CA VAL A 130 60.42 11.01 43.04
C VAL A 130 59.26 11.54 42.19
N VAL A 131 58.48 12.46 42.74
CA VAL A 131 57.36 13.11 42.05
C VAL A 131 57.63 14.59 41.93
N VAL A 132 57.61 15.11 40.70
CA VAL A 132 57.83 16.53 40.39
C VAL A 132 56.66 17.08 39.57
N LYS A 133 56.47 18.40 39.62
CA LYS A 133 55.54 19.11 38.73
C LYS A 133 56.35 19.91 37.72
N ALA A 134 56.03 19.76 36.44
CA ALA A 134 56.72 20.46 35.36
C ALA A 134 55.73 20.88 34.26
N ALA A 135 55.99 21.99 33.59
CA ALA A 135 55.29 22.42 32.38
C ALA A 135 56.29 22.48 31.22
N PHE A 136 55.91 21.92 30.07
CA PHE A 136 56.80 21.79 28.91
C PHE A 136 56.47 22.84 27.85
N PRO A 137 57.45 23.60 27.35
CA PRO A 137 57.20 24.55 26.27
C PRO A 137 56.92 23.81 24.95
N ASP A 138 56.16 24.44 24.07
CA ASP A 138 55.87 23.90 22.74
C ASP A 138 57.15 23.69 21.93
N SER A 139 57.48 22.43 21.65
CA SER A 139 58.63 22.02 20.85
C SER A 139 58.32 20.80 20.00
N LYS A 140 59.01 20.69 18.86
CA LYS A 140 59.00 19.50 17.99
C LYS A 140 59.96 18.40 18.48
N GLU A 141 60.86 18.74 19.39
CA GLU A 141 61.86 17.82 19.93
C GLU A 141 61.34 17.11 21.18
N LEU A 142 61.75 15.86 21.36
CA LEU A 142 61.40 15.06 22.55
C LEU A 142 62.17 15.55 23.77
N PHE A 143 61.50 15.61 24.92
CA PHE A 143 62.13 15.90 26.19
C PHE A 143 62.60 14.60 26.86
N TYR A 144 63.91 14.49 27.07
CA TYR A 144 64.59 13.43 27.80
C TYR A 144 64.79 13.84 29.25
N VAL A 145 64.70 12.86 30.15
CA VAL A 145 64.90 13.08 31.59
C VAL A 145 66.31 12.69 32.02
N CYS A 146 66.96 13.57 32.79
CA CYS A 146 68.18 13.26 33.50
C CYS A 146 68.04 13.58 34.99
N VAL A 147 68.72 12.82 35.83
CA VAL A 147 68.73 13.06 37.28
C VAL A 147 70.16 13.19 37.79
N ARG A 148 70.38 14.09 38.75
CA ARG A 148 71.66 14.27 39.42
C ARG A 148 71.51 13.92 40.90
N GLN A 149 72.45 13.15 41.42
CA GLN A 149 72.47 12.77 42.84
C GLN A 149 72.97 13.95 43.70
N LYS A 150 72.76 13.85 45.01
CA LYS A 150 73.36 14.75 45.99
C LYS A 150 74.89 14.60 45.92
N PRO A 151 75.64 15.70 46.07
CA PRO A 151 77.09 15.61 46.17
C PRO A 151 77.47 14.67 47.31
N ARG A 152 78.43 13.77 47.05
CA ARG A 152 78.93 12.84 48.07
C ARG A 152 80.19 13.43 48.69
N GLU A 153 80.22 13.52 50.00
CA GLU A 153 81.45 13.82 50.74
C GLU A 153 82.29 12.55 50.84
N THR A 154 83.53 12.64 50.36
CA THR A 154 84.51 11.58 50.56
C THR A 154 84.92 11.49 52.04
N PRO A 155 85.47 10.35 52.50
CA PRO A 155 86.03 10.23 53.86
C PRO A 155 87.12 11.25 54.18
N SER A 156 87.68 11.92 53.16
CA SER A 156 88.68 13.00 53.23
C SER A 156 88.08 14.42 53.24
N GLY A 157 86.75 14.57 53.22
CA GLY A 157 86.07 15.87 53.29
C GLY A 157 85.97 16.63 51.96
N GLU A 158 86.32 16.03 50.82
CA GLU A 158 86.13 16.62 49.50
C GLU A 158 84.73 16.28 48.95
N LEU A 159 83.99 17.31 48.51
CA LEU A 159 82.71 17.18 47.82
C LEU A 159 82.93 16.72 46.38
N ILE A 160 82.47 15.51 46.05
CA ILE A 160 82.42 15.05 44.65
C ILE A 160 81.03 15.32 44.11
N GLU A 161 80.94 16.18 43.09
CA GLU A 161 79.71 16.33 42.32
C GLU A 161 79.44 15.05 41.51
N SER A 162 78.27 14.45 41.71
CA SER A 162 77.86 13.26 40.96
C SER A 162 77.52 13.60 39.51
N HIS A 163 77.88 12.71 38.58
CA HIS A 163 77.46 12.79 37.18
C HIS A 163 75.94 12.67 37.03
N PHE A 164 75.41 13.23 35.93
CA PHE A 164 74.02 13.02 35.54
C PHE A 164 73.79 11.56 35.14
N LEU A 165 72.74 10.95 35.67
CA LEU A 165 72.19 9.68 35.22
C LEU A 165 71.16 9.97 34.14
N THR A 166 71.36 9.40 32.95
CA THR A 166 70.42 9.52 31.82
C THR A 166 69.61 8.24 31.69
N LEU A 167 68.36 8.38 31.25
CA LEU A 167 67.53 7.25 30.86
C LEU A 167 67.34 7.29 29.35
N ASN A 168 68.12 6.48 28.63
CA ASN A 168 68.10 6.45 27.16
C ASN A 168 66.97 5.55 26.60
N ASP A 169 65.84 5.49 27.29
CA ASP A 169 64.65 4.76 26.84
C ASP A 169 63.67 5.74 26.18
N VAL A 170 63.24 5.43 24.96
CA VAL A 170 62.25 6.22 24.22
C VAL A 170 60.92 6.29 24.99
N ARG A 171 60.59 5.24 25.76
CA ARG A 171 59.39 5.19 26.63
C ARG A 171 59.44 6.21 27.76
N ALA A 172 60.64 6.69 28.10
CA ALA A 172 60.86 7.69 29.13
C ALA A 172 60.95 9.13 28.60
N THR A 173 60.55 9.35 27.36
CA THR A 173 60.51 10.67 26.74
C THR A 173 59.11 11.27 26.78
N ILE A 174 59.06 12.60 26.76
CA ILE A 174 57.84 13.39 26.76
C ILE A 174 57.78 14.21 25.46
N SER A 175 56.63 14.19 24.78
CA SER A 175 56.35 14.96 23.57
C SER A 175 55.26 16.00 23.85
N THR A 176 55.44 17.21 23.35
CA THR A 176 54.39 18.25 23.30
C THR A 176 53.66 18.28 21.95
N GLU A 177 54.13 17.51 20.96
CA GLU A 177 53.49 17.43 19.65
C GLU A 177 52.28 16.50 19.70
N ILE A 178 51.09 17.07 19.58
CA ILE A 178 49.83 16.33 19.50
C ILE A 178 49.69 15.81 18.07
N PRO A 179 49.66 14.48 17.83
CA PRO A 179 49.54 13.94 16.48
C PRO A 179 48.21 14.40 15.85
N PRO A 180 48.23 14.87 14.58
CA PRO A 180 46.99 15.23 13.89
C PRO A 180 46.11 14.00 13.71
N ARG A 181 44.78 14.17 13.83
CA ARG A 181 43.82 13.09 13.58
C ARG A 181 44.00 12.57 12.15
N LYS A 182 44.28 11.27 12.01
CA LYS A 182 44.31 10.59 10.72
C LYS A 182 42.89 10.20 10.33
N TYR A 183 42.27 10.97 9.44
CA TYR A 183 40.99 10.62 8.84
C TYR A 183 41.15 9.43 7.88
N TYR A 184 40.14 8.56 7.77
CA TYR A 184 40.16 7.44 6.81
C TYR A 184 40.22 7.91 5.35
N LEU A 185 39.64 9.07 5.06
CA LEU A 185 39.51 9.65 3.73
C LEU A 185 39.72 11.17 3.79
N PRO A 186 40.06 11.84 2.67
CA PRO A 186 40.09 13.30 2.63
C PRO A 186 38.72 13.87 3.00
N MET A 187 38.70 14.87 3.89
CA MET A 187 37.49 15.42 4.52
C MET A 187 36.35 15.75 3.53
N GLY A 188 36.68 16.35 2.38
CA GLY A 188 35.68 16.67 1.34
C GLY A 188 35.04 15.43 0.70
N LEU A 189 35.83 14.37 0.47
CA LEU A 189 35.33 13.10 -0.07
C LEU A 189 34.43 12.38 0.95
N GLN A 190 34.81 12.41 2.22
CA GLN A 190 34.02 11.80 3.30
C GLN A 190 32.66 12.47 3.45
N ILE A 191 32.60 13.81 3.43
CA ILE A 191 31.33 14.55 3.47
C ILE A 191 30.47 14.22 2.23
N ALA A 192 31.06 14.13 1.04
CA ALA A 192 30.35 13.74 -0.17
C ALA A 192 29.75 12.33 -0.07
N ILE A 193 30.51 11.36 0.46
CA ILE A 193 30.04 9.99 0.68
C ILE A 193 28.91 9.96 1.72
N ILE A 194 29.03 10.69 2.83
CA ILE A 194 27.98 10.78 3.85
C ILE A 194 26.70 11.37 3.26
N SER A 195 26.81 12.43 2.46
CA SER A 195 25.64 13.03 1.79
C SER A 195 24.96 12.05 0.84
N MET A 196 25.74 11.30 0.04
CA MET A 196 25.22 10.26 -0.85
C MET A 196 24.53 9.13 -0.06
N LEU A 197 25.14 8.67 1.05
CA LEU A 197 24.58 7.62 1.90
C LEU A 197 23.29 8.07 2.59
N LEU A 198 23.18 9.33 3.03
CA LEU A 198 21.94 9.88 3.60
C LEU A 198 20.78 9.85 2.59
N VAL A 199 21.04 10.21 1.33
CA VAL A 199 20.03 10.11 0.26
C VAL A 199 19.63 8.66 0.01
N LEU A 200 20.59 7.74 0.03
CA LEU A 200 20.34 6.31 -0.17
C LEU A 200 19.55 5.69 1.01
N SER A 201 19.87 6.06 2.24
CA SER A 201 19.11 5.72 3.46
C SER A 201 17.65 6.17 3.31
N GLY A 202 17.47 7.44 2.94
CA GLY A 202 16.17 8.02 2.62
C GLY A 202 15.39 7.24 1.58
N LEU A 203 16.06 6.84 0.50
CA LEU A 203 15.45 6.06 -0.56
C LEU A 203 14.96 4.69 -0.05
N PHE A 204 15.77 3.96 0.73
CA PHE A 204 15.36 2.64 1.23
C PHE A 204 14.21 2.73 2.23
N SER A 205 14.29 3.66 3.17
CA SER A 205 13.23 3.89 4.15
C SER A 205 11.93 4.32 3.49
N GLY A 206 11.99 5.24 2.51
CA GLY A 206 10.85 5.70 1.74
C GLY A 206 10.24 4.63 0.84
N LEU A 207 11.07 3.87 0.11
CA LEU A 207 10.60 2.77 -0.74
C LEU A 207 9.97 1.64 0.05
N ASN A 208 10.46 1.34 1.25
CA ASN A 208 9.87 0.31 2.09
C ASN A 208 8.40 0.65 2.39
N LEU A 209 8.11 1.90 2.78
CA LEU A 209 6.73 2.34 2.99
C LEU A 209 5.96 2.45 1.67
N GLY A 210 6.54 3.08 0.65
CA GLY A 210 5.85 3.41 -0.60
C GLY A 210 5.51 2.19 -1.46
N LEU A 211 6.40 1.19 -1.55
CA LEU A 211 6.18 -0.02 -2.33
C LEU A 211 5.37 -1.08 -1.57
N MET A 212 5.49 -1.14 -0.23
CA MET A 212 4.71 -2.10 0.56
C MET A 212 3.27 -1.66 0.77
N ALA A 213 3.01 -0.34 0.76
CA ALA A 213 1.65 0.20 0.85
C ALA A 213 0.76 -0.21 -0.34
N LEU A 214 1.35 -0.45 -1.52
CA LEU A 214 0.64 -0.92 -2.70
C LEU A 214 0.69 -2.45 -2.77
N THR A 215 -0.48 -3.07 -2.84
CA THR A 215 -0.60 -4.51 -3.05
C THR A 215 -0.31 -4.88 -4.51
N PRO A 216 0.15 -6.11 -4.82
CA PRO A 216 0.35 -6.55 -6.20
C PRO A 216 -0.90 -6.41 -7.08
N GLN A 217 -2.09 -6.49 -6.48
CA GLN A 217 -3.36 -6.43 -7.19
C GLN A 217 -3.83 -5.02 -7.49
N GLU A 218 -3.70 -4.08 -6.53
CA GLU A 218 -3.89 -2.66 -6.81
C GLU A 218 -2.97 -2.20 -7.93
N LEU A 219 -1.73 -2.72 -7.96
CA LEU A 219 -0.80 -2.45 -9.04
C LEU A 219 -1.26 -3.02 -10.39
N MET A 220 -1.88 -4.21 -10.43
CA MET A 220 -2.50 -4.76 -11.64
C MET A 220 -3.73 -3.95 -12.08
N LEU A 221 -4.52 -3.43 -11.13
CA LEU A 221 -5.65 -2.55 -11.44
C LEU A 221 -5.14 -1.26 -12.09
N ILE A 222 -4.17 -0.59 -11.46
CA ILE A 222 -3.52 0.62 -11.99
C ILE A 222 -2.91 0.37 -13.37
N GLN A 223 -2.36 -0.82 -13.61
CA GLN A 223 -1.84 -1.19 -14.94
C GLN A 223 -2.93 -1.24 -16.03
N LYS A 224 -4.17 -1.58 -15.68
CA LYS A 224 -5.29 -1.67 -16.64
C LYS A 224 -6.08 -0.37 -16.75
N SER A 225 -6.35 0.32 -15.65
CA SER A 225 -7.22 1.50 -15.61
C SER A 225 -6.49 2.84 -15.45
N GLY A 226 -5.26 2.87 -14.92
CA GLY A 226 -4.54 4.11 -14.60
C GLY A 226 -4.14 4.97 -15.81
N SER A 227 -3.54 6.14 -15.57
CA SER A 227 -3.03 6.99 -16.65
C SER A 227 -1.86 6.33 -17.39
N LYS A 228 -1.56 6.76 -18.64
CA LYS A 228 -0.45 6.19 -19.44
C LYS A 228 0.89 6.12 -18.68
N MET A 229 1.18 7.12 -17.84
CA MET A 229 2.39 7.17 -17.03
C MET A 229 2.33 6.20 -15.84
N GLU A 230 1.20 6.11 -15.16
CA GLU A 230 1.02 5.20 -14.01
C GLU A 230 1.03 3.74 -14.45
N ARG A 231 0.48 3.43 -15.62
CA ARG A 231 0.55 2.07 -16.21
C ARG A 231 1.99 1.63 -16.43
N ALA A 232 2.83 2.51 -16.99
CA ALA A 232 4.25 2.23 -17.21
C ALA A 232 5.01 2.04 -15.87
N TYR A 233 4.69 2.84 -14.84
CA TYR A 233 5.28 2.69 -13.52
C TYR A 233 4.87 1.38 -12.84
N ALA A 234 3.58 1.02 -12.91
CA ALA A 234 3.05 -0.21 -12.35
C ALA A 234 3.69 -1.46 -12.97
N GLU A 235 3.85 -1.49 -14.31
CA GLU A 235 4.44 -2.62 -15.04
C GLU A 235 5.87 -2.93 -14.57
N VAL A 236 6.66 -1.88 -14.34
CA VAL A 236 8.07 -1.99 -13.93
C VAL A 236 8.22 -2.45 -12.48
N ILE A 237 7.31 -2.03 -11.59
CA ILE A 237 7.34 -2.33 -10.16
C ILE A 237 6.76 -3.72 -9.84
N LEU A 238 5.73 -4.15 -10.58
CA LEU A 238 5.00 -5.40 -10.35
C LEU A 238 5.89 -6.65 -10.13
N PRO A 239 6.90 -6.95 -10.96
CA PRO A 239 7.72 -8.15 -10.75
C PRO A 239 8.52 -8.12 -9.45
N VAL A 240 8.91 -6.93 -8.97
CA VAL A 240 9.67 -6.78 -7.73
C VAL A 240 8.76 -6.88 -6.51
N ARG A 241 7.53 -6.34 -6.59
CA ARG A 241 6.55 -6.42 -5.50
C ARG A 241 5.91 -7.80 -5.35
N ARG A 242 5.87 -8.61 -6.42
CA ARG A 242 5.42 -10.03 -6.36
C ARG A 242 6.22 -10.84 -5.35
N SER A 243 7.53 -10.61 -5.27
CA SER A 243 8.39 -11.17 -4.21
C SER A 243 8.47 -10.21 -3.02
N GLY A 244 7.31 -9.93 -2.39
CA GLY A 244 7.18 -8.91 -1.34
C GLY A 244 8.14 -9.11 -0.16
N ASN A 245 8.23 -10.34 0.36
CA ASN A 245 9.09 -10.65 1.49
C ASN A 245 10.58 -10.49 1.16
N LEU A 246 11.01 -10.88 -0.04
CA LEU A 246 12.39 -10.65 -0.49
C LEU A 246 12.71 -9.16 -0.62
N LEU A 247 11.79 -8.38 -1.19
CA LEU A 247 11.93 -6.93 -1.31
C LEU A 247 12.01 -6.26 0.06
N LEU A 248 11.14 -6.65 1.00
CA LEU A 248 11.13 -6.15 2.37
C LEU A 248 12.46 -6.44 3.07
N CYS A 249 12.95 -7.68 3.01
CA CYS A 249 14.22 -8.05 3.62
C CYS A 249 15.40 -7.29 3.00
N ALA A 250 15.46 -7.19 1.67
CA ALA A 250 16.54 -6.48 0.97
C ALA A 250 16.59 -4.99 1.33
N LEU A 251 15.44 -4.30 1.35
CA LEU A 251 15.37 -2.88 1.69
C LEU A 251 15.69 -2.62 3.16
N LEU A 252 15.23 -3.47 4.09
CA LEU A 252 15.53 -3.33 5.52
C LEU A 252 17.01 -3.56 5.81
N ILE A 253 17.61 -4.61 5.24
CA ILE A 253 19.04 -4.89 5.38
C ILE A 253 19.85 -3.73 4.80
N GLY A 254 19.50 -3.26 3.60
CA GLY A 254 20.13 -2.11 2.97
C GLY A 254 20.07 -0.86 3.84
N ASN A 255 18.90 -0.57 4.43
CA ASN A 255 18.72 0.57 5.31
C ASN A 255 19.62 0.48 6.56
N VAL A 256 19.63 -0.67 7.24
CA VAL A 256 20.46 -0.87 8.44
C VAL A 256 21.95 -0.75 8.12
N CYS A 257 22.39 -1.34 7.00
CA CYS A 257 23.79 -1.26 6.56
C CYS A 257 24.20 0.19 6.24
N VAL A 258 23.38 0.94 5.51
CA VAL A 258 23.68 2.35 5.17
C VAL A 258 23.67 3.23 6.42
N ASN A 259 22.69 3.06 7.32
CA ASN A 259 22.62 3.82 8.57
C ASN A 259 23.84 3.58 9.45
N SER A 260 24.28 2.31 9.55
CA SER A 260 25.49 1.96 10.30
C SER A 260 26.75 2.55 9.66
N ALA A 261 26.85 2.55 8.32
CA ALA A 261 27.97 3.16 7.61
C ALA A 261 28.03 4.68 7.82
N ILE A 262 26.88 5.37 7.84
CA ILE A 262 26.80 6.81 8.14
C ILE A 262 27.34 7.09 9.54
N SER A 263 26.89 6.35 10.57
CA SER A 263 27.35 6.57 11.95
C SER A 263 28.86 6.34 12.11
N ILE A 264 29.42 5.31 11.48
CA ILE A 264 30.87 5.03 11.52
C ILE A 264 31.67 6.17 10.86
N LEU A 265 31.22 6.66 9.69
CA LEU A 265 31.90 7.75 9.00
C LEU A 265 31.77 9.10 9.72
N PHE A 266 30.71 9.29 10.52
CA PHE A 266 30.51 10.49 11.32
C PHE A 266 31.37 10.51 12.59
N ASP A 267 31.62 9.33 13.18
CA ASP A 267 32.50 9.15 14.34
C ASP A 267 33.93 9.61 14.04
N ASP A 268 34.42 9.33 12.84
CA ASP A 268 35.75 9.76 12.38
C ASP A 268 35.85 11.29 12.18
N LEU A 269 34.75 11.98 11.82
CA LEU A 269 34.74 13.43 11.59
C LEU A 269 34.66 14.27 12.87
N THR A 270 34.11 13.73 13.96
CA THR A 270 33.74 14.52 15.15
C THR A 270 34.24 13.87 16.44
N SER A 271 33.85 14.38 17.61
CA SER A 271 34.05 13.66 18.88
C SER A 271 32.93 12.63 19.04
N GLY A 272 33.22 11.43 19.54
CA GLY A 272 32.26 10.31 19.46
C GLY A 272 30.87 10.58 20.05
N TYR A 273 30.75 11.41 21.10
CA TYR A 273 29.44 11.81 21.63
C TYR A 273 28.69 12.79 20.72
N VAL A 274 29.39 13.73 20.07
CA VAL A 274 28.80 14.63 19.06
C VAL A 274 28.43 13.84 17.81
N ALA A 275 29.27 12.88 17.42
CA ALA A 275 29.04 12.01 16.27
C ALA A 275 27.74 11.22 16.41
N LEU A 276 27.51 10.64 17.58
CA LEU A 276 26.29 9.89 17.89
C LEU A 276 25.04 10.78 17.71
N ILE A 277 25.02 11.96 18.32
CA ILE A 277 23.85 12.85 18.31
C ILE A 277 23.58 13.37 16.89
N VAL A 278 24.61 13.86 16.21
CA VAL A 278 24.46 14.49 14.89
C VAL A 278 24.12 13.44 13.83
N SER A 279 24.77 12.27 13.84
CA SER A 279 24.45 11.19 12.91
C SER A 279 23.04 10.66 13.12
N SER A 280 22.62 10.44 14.37
CA SER A 280 21.27 9.97 14.69
C SER A 280 20.19 10.98 14.26
N ALA A 281 20.39 12.26 14.56
CA ALA A 281 19.48 13.32 14.13
C ALA A 281 19.41 13.44 12.59
N GLY A 282 20.56 13.34 11.93
CA GLY A 282 20.66 13.36 10.46
C GLY A 282 19.92 12.20 9.80
N ILE A 283 20.11 10.97 10.30
CA ILE A 283 19.43 9.77 9.81
C ILE A 283 17.92 9.88 10.01
N VAL A 284 17.45 10.26 11.21
CA VAL A 284 16.00 10.34 11.48
C VAL A 284 15.32 11.41 10.63
N VAL A 285 15.89 12.61 10.53
CA VAL A 285 15.25 13.72 9.81
C VAL A 285 15.35 13.53 8.30
N PHE A 286 16.57 13.33 7.79
CA PHE A 286 16.84 13.31 6.35
C PHE A 286 16.80 11.90 5.74
N GLY A 287 17.10 10.86 6.51
CA GLY A 287 17.09 9.46 6.07
C GLY A 287 15.78 8.71 6.32
N GLU A 288 14.89 9.19 7.20
CA GLU A 288 13.64 8.48 7.51
C GLU A 288 12.41 9.36 7.32
N ILE A 289 12.21 10.37 8.19
CA ILE A 289 10.94 11.12 8.27
C ILE A 289 10.61 11.83 6.95
N PHE A 290 11.56 12.62 6.43
CA PHE A 290 11.30 13.39 5.20
C PHE A 290 11.07 12.49 3.98
N PRO A 291 11.94 11.49 3.68
CA PRO A 291 11.74 10.59 2.55
C PRO A 291 10.48 9.72 2.64
N GLN A 292 10.14 9.19 3.83
CA GLN A 292 8.92 8.43 4.03
C GLN A 292 7.68 9.26 3.74
N SER A 293 7.63 10.51 4.22
CA SER A 293 6.50 11.41 3.96
C SER A 293 6.28 11.69 2.47
N LEU A 294 7.37 11.79 1.69
CA LEU A 294 7.31 11.97 0.24
C LEU A 294 6.81 10.71 -0.47
N CYS A 295 7.26 9.53 -0.02
CA CYS A 295 6.92 8.24 -0.62
C CYS A 295 5.48 7.81 -0.33
N VAL A 296 4.82 8.33 0.71
CA VAL A 296 3.36 8.11 0.90
C VAL A 296 2.55 8.71 -0.24
N LYS A 297 2.91 9.92 -0.70
CA LYS A 297 2.15 10.63 -1.75
C LYS A 297 2.58 10.28 -3.17
N LYS A 298 3.87 9.98 -3.36
CA LYS A 298 4.48 9.76 -4.69
C LYS A 298 5.18 8.41 -4.81
N GLY A 299 4.79 7.42 -3.99
CA GLY A 299 5.44 6.11 -3.89
C GLY A 299 5.57 5.40 -5.24
N LEU A 300 4.51 5.41 -6.05
CA LEU A 300 4.52 4.78 -7.38
C LEU A 300 5.57 5.41 -8.31
N ALA A 301 5.64 6.74 -8.37
CA ALA A 301 6.57 7.46 -9.23
C ALA A 301 8.03 7.33 -8.76
N VAL A 302 8.26 7.41 -7.44
CA VAL A 302 9.60 7.25 -6.85
C VAL A 302 10.09 5.82 -7.03
N GLY A 303 9.23 4.82 -6.79
CA GLY A 303 9.52 3.40 -6.96
C GLY A 303 9.92 3.04 -8.39
N ALA A 304 9.19 3.54 -9.37
CA ALA A 304 9.46 3.21 -10.77
C ALA A 304 10.76 3.84 -11.26
N ARG A 305 11.05 5.10 -10.89
CA ARG A 305 12.29 5.78 -11.27
C ARG A 305 13.53 5.19 -10.60
N THR A 306 13.40 4.68 -9.39
CA THR A 306 14.52 4.13 -8.61
C THR A 306 14.63 2.61 -8.69
N ILE A 307 13.84 1.96 -9.55
CA ILE A 307 13.80 0.50 -9.68
C ILE A 307 15.17 -0.13 -9.97
N TRP A 308 16.02 0.55 -10.74
CA TRP A 308 17.35 0.04 -11.07
C TRP A 308 18.25 -0.03 -9.84
N ILE A 309 18.18 0.99 -8.98
CA ILE A 309 18.89 1.03 -7.68
C ILE A 309 18.34 -0.08 -6.77
N THR A 310 17.02 -0.20 -6.66
CA THR A 310 16.37 -1.24 -5.84
C THR A 310 16.79 -2.64 -6.27
N ARG A 311 16.83 -2.92 -7.58
CA ARG A 311 17.28 -4.21 -8.13
C ARG A 311 18.76 -4.47 -7.84
N PHE A 312 19.61 -3.46 -8.00
CA PHE A 312 21.03 -3.58 -7.67
C PHE A 312 21.23 -4.00 -6.20
N PHE A 313 20.55 -3.34 -5.26
CA PHE A 313 20.66 -3.68 -3.84
C PHE A 313 19.99 -5.00 -3.48
N MET A 314 18.90 -5.38 -4.16
CA MET A 314 18.29 -6.69 -4.01
C MET A 314 19.24 -7.82 -4.42
N VAL A 315 20.01 -7.63 -5.50
CA VAL A 315 21.05 -8.59 -5.92
C VAL A 315 22.23 -8.58 -4.93
N LEU A 316 22.67 -7.40 -4.49
CA LEU A 316 23.77 -7.26 -3.54
C LEU A 316 23.46 -7.95 -2.19
N THR A 317 22.25 -7.74 -1.67
CA THR A 317 21.79 -8.31 -0.38
C THR A 317 21.22 -9.72 -0.52
N PHE A 318 21.09 -10.25 -1.74
CA PHE A 318 20.50 -11.55 -2.03
C PHE A 318 21.03 -12.71 -1.18
N PRO A 319 22.36 -12.87 -0.94
CA PRO A 319 22.89 -13.99 -0.16
C PRO A 319 22.35 -14.05 1.27
N LEU A 320 22.04 -12.89 1.85
CA LEU A 320 21.50 -12.77 3.21
C LEU A 320 19.97 -12.65 3.21
N ALA A 321 19.40 -11.90 2.27
CA ALA A 321 17.97 -11.64 2.19
C ALA A 321 17.16 -12.86 1.76
N TYR A 322 17.67 -13.70 0.85
CA TYR A 322 16.96 -14.88 0.34
C TYR A 322 16.63 -15.94 1.40
N PRO A 323 17.57 -16.39 2.26
CA PRO A 323 17.24 -17.38 3.29
C PRO A 323 16.25 -16.79 4.31
N ILE A 324 16.39 -15.52 4.69
CA ILE A 324 15.48 -14.86 5.62
C ILE A 324 14.08 -14.75 5.01
N SER A 325 13.96 -14.34 3.76
CA SER A 325 12.67 -14.25 3.08
C SER A 325 12.01 -15.61 2.95
N LYS A 326 12.78 -16.68 2.67
CA LYS A 326 12.24 -18.05 2.59
C LYS A 326 11.74 -18.57 3.93
N VAL A 327 12.41 -18.25 5.02
CA VAL A 327 11.92 -18.54 6.37
C VAL A 327 10.62 -17.78 6.63
N LEU A 328 10.56 -16.51 6.23
CA LEU A 328 9.35 -15.69 6.39
C LEU A 328 8.17 -16.24 5.59
N ASP A 329 8.39 -16.64 4.33
CA ASP A 329 7.40 -17.30 3.47
C ASP A 329 6.90 -18.61 4.11
N CYS A 330 7.79 -19.38 4.73
CA CYS A 330 7.43 -20.64 5.39
C CYS A 330 6.62 -20.45 6.68
N VAL A 331 6.86 -19.37 7.43
CA VAL A 331 6.20 -19.12 8.73
C VAL A 331 4.88 -18.37 8.56
N LEU A 332 4.82 -17.40 7.65
CA LEU A 332 3.61 -16.59 7.42
C LEU A 332 2.69 -17.17 6.33
N GLY A 333 3.20 -18.09 5.50
CA GLY A 333 2.51 -18.59 4.30
C GLY A 333 2.65 -17.62 3.12
N ASP A 334 2.47 -18.12 1.90
CA ASP A 334 2.44 -17.28 0.70
C ASP A 334 1.33 -16.22 0.83
N GLU A 335 1.62 -14.95 0.50
CA GLU A 335 0.62 -13.89 0.29
C GLU A 335 -0.24 -14.22 -0.97
N VAL A 336 -0.92 -15.36 -0.99
CA VAL A 336 -1.99 -15.60 -1.94
C VAL A 336 -3.22 -14.90 -1.38
N VAL A 337 -3.27 -13.58 -1.56
CA VAL A 337 -4.47 -12.79 -1.28
C VAL A 337 -5.50 -13.18 -2.35
N SER A 338 -6.16 -14.32 -2.17
CA SER A 338 -7.34 -14.68 -2.95
C SER A 338 -8.42 -13.68 -2.54
N TYR A 339 -8.66 -12.67 -3.39
CA TYR A 339 -9.74 -11.74 -3.11
C TYR A 339 -11.06 -12.48 -3.23
N ASP A 340 -11.79 -12.49 -2.12
CA ASP A 340 -13.18 -12.86 -2.12
C ASP A 340 -13.94 -11.91 -3.06
N ARG A 341 -14.91 -12.42 -3.82
CA ARG A 341 -15.69 -11.68 -4.83
C ARG A 341 -16.21 -10.34 -4.31
N LYS A 342 -16.51 -10.30 -3.01
CA LYS A 342 -16.99 -9.12 -2.26
C LYS A 342 -15.96 -7.98 -2.17
N ARG A 343 -14.68 -8.28 -1.91
CA ARG A 343 -13.63 -7.24 -1.82
C ARG A 343 -13.30 -6.64 -3.18
N LEU A 344 -13.31 -7.45 -4.24
CA LEU A 344 -13.16 -6.95 -5.61
C LEU A 344 -14.31 -6.01 -5.97
N MET A 345 -15.53 -6.34 -5.55
CA MET A 345 -16.72 -5.50 -5.76
C MET A 345 -16.63 -4.17 -5.00
N GLU A 346 -16.13 -4.16 -3.77
CA GLU A 346 -15.90 -2.92 -3.02
C GLU A 346 -14.83 -2.03 -3.66
N LEU A 347 -13.72 -2.62 -4.15
CA LEU A 347 -12.69 -1.87 -4.86
C LEU A 347 -13.25 -1.19 -6.12
N ILE A 348 -14.05 -1.92 -6.91
CA ILE A 348 -14.70 -1.38 -8.10
C ILE A 348 -15.64 -0.22 -7.73
N LYS A 349 -16.49 -0.39 -6.70
CA LYS A 349 -17.41 0.64 -6.20
C LYS A 349 -16.70 1.90 -5.70
N MET A 350 -15.50 1.77 -5.13
CA MET A 350 -14.70 2.92 -4.70
C MET A 350 -14.09 3.64 -5.91
N SER A 351 -13.59 2.91 -6.92
CA SER A 351 -13.01 3.52 -8.12
C SER A 351 -14.05 4.22 -9.03
N THR A 352 -15.31 3.79 -9.03
CA THR A 352 -16.38 4.42 -9.82
C THR A 352 -16.82 5.79 -9.31
N ARG A 353 -16.34 6.25 -8.14
CA ARG A 353 -16.69 7.57 -7.60
C ARG A 353 -15.95 8.73 -8.26
N ASP A 354 -14.80 8.48 -8.90
CA ASP A 354 -13.90 9.55 -9.38
C ASP A 354 -13.91 9.78 -10.91
N GLU A 355 -14.47 8.88 -11.72
CA GLU A 355 -14.58 9.07 -13.18
C GLU A 355 -16.01 8.90 -13.70
N GLU A 356 -16.65 10.01 -14.11
CA GLU A 356 -18.06 10.07 -14.54
C GLU A 356 -18.36 9.27 -15.83
N GLY A 357 -17.37 8.97 -16.68
CA GLY A 357 -17.59 8.25 -17.94
C GLY A 357 -17.55 6.72 -17.85
N LEU A 358 -16.75 6.16 -16.93
CA LEU A 358 -16.63 4.69 -16.73
C LEU A 358 -17.62 4.18 -15.67
N ALA A 359 -18.24 5.09 -14.92
CA ALA A 359 -19.14 4.77 -13.82
C ALA A 359 -20.40 4.03 -14.27
N GLU A 360 -20.94 4.31 -15.46
CA GLU A 360 -22.21 3.73 -15.92
C GLU A 360 -22.06 2.27 -16.36
N GLU A 361 -21.04 1.95 -17.18
CA GLU A 361 -20.71 0.58 -17.56
C GLU A 361 -20.31 -0.28 -16.34
N LEU A 362 -19.52 0.28 -15.42
CA LEU A 362 -19.15 -0.40 -14.18
C LEU A 362 -20.33 -0.57 -13.23
N LYS A 363 -21.29 0.37 -13.20
CA LYS A 363 -22.53 0.24 -12.41
C LYS A 363 -23.41 -0.88 -12.95
N ILE A 364 -23.47 -1.07 -14.27
CA ILE A 364 -24.14 -2.22 -14.89
C ILE A 364 -23.41 -3.52 -14.50
N ALA A 365 -22.08 -3.56 -14.58
CA ALA A 365 -21.30 -4.74 -14.20
C ALA A 365 -21.46 -5.10 -12.71
N VAL A 366 -21.40 -4.10 -11.82
CA VAL A 366 -21.63 -4.26 -10.38
C VAL A 366 -23.07 -4.71 -10.12
N GLY A 367 -24.06 -4.16 -10.82
CA GLY A 367 -25.45 -4.59 -10.74
C GLY A 367 -25.65 -6.04 -11.18
N ALA A 368 -25.03 -6.44 -12.29
CA ALA A 368 -25.05 -7.82 -12.78
C ALA A 368 -24.38 -8.80 -11.80
N MET A 369 -23.30 -8.38 -11.14
CA MET A 369 -22.68 -9.15 -10.07
C MET A 369 -23.60 -9.28 -8.85
N GLU A 370 -24.28 -8.22 -8.44
CA GLU A 370 -25.25 -8.27 -7.32
C GLU A 370 -26.47 -9.14 -7.60
N ILE A 371 -26.93 -9.24 -8.85
CA ILE A 371 -28.08 -10.09 -9.23
C ILE A 371 -27.83 -11.56 -8.86
N SER A 372 -26.58 -12.02 -8.86
CA SER A 372 -26.27 -13.40 -8.50
C SER A 372 -26.51 -13.72 -7.02
N ASP A 373 -26.45 -12.70 -6.17
CA ASP A 373 -26.54 -12.86 -4.71
C ASP A 373 -27.93 -12.47 -4.17
N LYS A 374 -28.82 -11.94 -5.03
CA LYS A 374 -30.19 -11.53 -4.69
C LYS A 374 -31.20 -12.64 -4.98
N THR A 375 -32.22 -12.68 -4.16
CA THR A 375 -33.38 -13.58 -4.28
C THR A 375 -34.61 -12.81 -4.76
N VAL A 376 -35.67 -13.51 -5.15
CA VAL A 376 -36.95 -12.90 -5.53
C VAL A 376 -37.51 -12.02 -4.40
N SER A 377 -37.35 -12.46 -3.14
CA SER A 377 -37.76 -11.70 -1.96
C SER A 377 -37.13 -10.30 -1.86
N ASP A 378 -35.93 -10.10 -2.39
CA ASP A 378 -35.21 -8.82 -2.27
C ASP A 378 -35.73 -7.74 -3.24
N VAL A 379 -36.49 -8.14 -4.26
CA VAL A 379 -36.96 -7.26 -5.35
C VAL A 379 -38.48 -7.21 -5.45
N MET A 380 -39.20 -8.18 -4.86
CA MET A 380 -40.66 -8.27 -4.95
C MET A 380 -41.39 -7.08 -4.29
N THR A 381 -42.56 -6.74 -4.82
CA THR A 381 -43.52 -5.84 -4.17
C THR A 381 -44.33 -6.65 -3.16
N MET A 382 -44.51 -6.12 -1.95
CA MET A 382 -45.34 -6.76 -0.91
C MET A 382 -46.80 -6.86 -1.38
N ILE A 383 -47.46 -8.00 -1.10
CA ILE A 383 -48.83 -8.28 -1.59
C ILE A 383 -49.86 -7.23 -1.14
N ASP A 384 -49.64 -6.60 0.03
CA ASP A 384 -50.49 -5.53 0.55
C ASP A 384 -50.50 -4.29 -0.35
N ASP A 385 -49.37 -4.00 -1.00
CA ASP A 385 -49.18 -2.87 -1.91
C ASP A 385 -49.60 -3.17 -3.36
N VAL A 386 -49.96 -4.43 -3.67
CA VAL A 386 -50.37 -4.84 -5.03
C VAL A 386 -51.85 -4.52 -5.25
N PHE A 387 -52.17 -3.82 -6.34
CA PHE A 387 -53.55 -3.65 -6.79
C PHE A 387 -54.07 -4.95 -7.42
N MET A 388 -55.15 -5.50 -6.86
CA MET A 388 -55.72 -6.79 -7.27
C MET A 388 -57.25 -6.71 -7.30
N LEU A 389 -57.88 -7.50 -8.16
CA LEU A 389 -59.33 -7.54 -8.30
C LEU A 389 -59.88 -8.93 -7.94
N PRO A 390 -61.05 -9.03 -7.30
CA PRO A 390 -61.69 -10.32 -7.10
C PRO A 390 -62.28 -10.84 -8.42
N ASP A 391 -62.28 -12.16 -8.58
CA ASP A 391 -62.85 -12.86 -9.74
C ASP A 391 -64.34 -12.57 -9.99
N THR A 392 -65.10 -12.27 -8.92
CA THR A 392 -66.52 -11.92 -8.97
C THR A 392 -66.81 -10.50 -9.45
N THR A 393 -65.80 -9.65 -9.64
CA THR A 393 -66.03 -8.26 -10.09
C THR A 393 -66.63 -8.27 -11.50
N VAL A 394 -67.68 -7.48 -11.67
CA VAL A 394 -68.36 -7.27 -12.94
C VAL A 394 -67.74 -6.08 -13.66
N LEU A 395 -67.41 -6.24 -14.94
CA LEU A 395 -66.74 -5.24 -15.77
C LEU A 395 -67.76 -4.29 -16.39
N ASN A 396 -68.30 -3.40 -15.57
CA ASN A 396 -69.18 -2.32 -16.00
C ASN A 396 -68.35 -1.10 -16.44
N THR A 397 -68.98 -0.14 -17.13
CA THR A 397 -68.33 1.11 -17.60
C THR A 397 -67.55 1.83 -16.49
N LYS A 398 -68.08 1.86 -15.26
CA LYS A 398 -67.44 2.50 -14.10
C LYS A 398 -66.17 1.78 -13.65
N THR A 399 -66.23 0.46 -13.52
CA THR A 399 -65.12 -0.41 -13.10
C THR A 399 -64.03 -0.46 -14.15
N VAL A 400 -64.37 -0.53 -15.43
CA VAL A 400 -63.39 -0.48 -16.53
C VAL A 400 -62.69 0.89 -16.54
N ALA A 401 -63.44 1.99 -16.39
CA ALA A 401 -62.85 3.32 -16.27
C ALA A 401 -61.94 3.47 -15.05
N GLU A 402 -62.28 2.86 -13.90
CA GLU A 402 -61.43 2.85 -12.71
C GLU A 402 -60.12 2.09 -12.94
N ILE A 403 -60.19 0.91 -13.58
CA ILE A 403 -59.02 0.11 -13.95
C ILE A 403 -58.07 0.90 -14.86
N LEU A 404 -58.62 1.57 -15.88
CA LEU A 404 -57.84 2.40 -16.80
C LEU A 404 -57.21 3.60 -16.10
N ARG A 405 -57.92 4.25 -15.17
CA ARG A 405 -57.40 5.39 -14.39
C ARG A 405 -56.27 5.01 -13.43
N MET A 406 -56.20 3.76 -12.99
CA MET A 406 -55.11 3.28 -12.14
C MET A 406 -53.79 3.13 -12.89
N GLY A 407 -53.82 2.99 -14.22
CA GLY A 407 -52.63 2.95 -15.08
C GLY A 407 -51.80 1.65 -15.00
N TYR A 408 -52.32 0.59 -14.39
CA TYR A 408 -51.66 -0.72 -14.38
C TYR A 408 -51.93 -1.48 -15.68
N THR A 409 -50.95 -2.23 -16.18
CA THR A 409 -51.09 -3.00 -17.43
C THR A 409 -51.49 -4.46 -17.21
N ARG A 410 -51.11 -5.03 -16.07
CA ARG A 410 -51.37 -6.42 -15.67
C ARG A 410 -51.84 -6.45 -14.22
N ILE A 411 -53.06 -6.94 -14.01
CA ILE A 411 -53.72 -6.89 -12.71
C ILE A 411 -54.00 -8.32 -12.24
N PRO A 412 -53.42 -8.76 -11.12
CA PRO A 412 -53.71 -10.08 -10.56
C PRO A 412 -55.17 -10.18 -10.10
N VAL A 413 -55.78 -11.33 -10.38
CA VAL A 413 -57.16 -11.66 -10.00
C VAL A 413 -57.13 -12.77 -8.96
N TYR A 414 -57.79 -12.54 -7.83
CA TYR A 414 -57.85 -13.49 -6.72
C TYR A 414 -59.27 -14.02 -6.49
N SER A 415 -59.37 -15.20 -5.88
CA SER A 415 -60.64 -15.80 -5.51
C SER A 415 -60.69 -16.03 -4.00
N GLY A 416 -61.69 -15.42 -3.35
CA GLY A 416 -61.84 -15.46 -1.89
C GLY A 416 -60.77 -14.63 -1.18
N ASP A 417 -59.61 -15.22 -0.91
CA ASP A 417 -58.50 -14.58 -0.21
C ASP A 417 -57.48 -13.96 -1.17
N ARG A 418 -56.85 -12.85 -0.80
CA ARG A 418 -55.86 -12.13 -1.63
C ARG A 418 -54.61 -12.96 -1.90
N ASN A 419 -54.34 -13.96 -1.06
CA ASN A 419 -53.24 -14.89 -1.24
C ASN A 419 -53.50 -15.95 -2.33
N SER A 420 -54.75 -16.10 -2.78
CA SER A 420 -55.16 -17.09 -3.78
C SER A 420 -55.35 -16.45 -5.15
N VAL A 421 -54.24 -16.20 -5.85
CA VAL A 421 -54.26 -15.66 -7.23
C VAL A 421 -54.64 -16.76 -8.21
N VAL A 422 -55.70 -16.54 -8.98
CA VAL A 422 -56.27 -17.53 -9.92
C VAL A 422 -56.05 -17.12 -11.38
N ALA A 423 -56.01 -15.82 -11.67
CA ALA A 423 -55.77 -15.34 -13.04
C ALA A 423 -55.01 -14.01 -13.08
N LEU A 424 -54.58 -13.61 -14.29
CA LEU A 424 -53.99 -12.31 -14.57
C LEU A 424 -54.82 -11.61 -15.64
N LEU A 425 -55.38 -10.44 -15.31
CA LEU A 425 -56.12 -9.61 -16.25
C LEU A 425 -55.17 -8.64 -16.95
N PHE A 426 -55.07 -8.72 -18.28
CA PHE A 426 -54.35 -7.72 -19.06
C PHE A 426 -55.32 -6.62 -19.47
N VAL A 427 -54.95 -5.36 -19.28
CA VAL A 427 -55.86 -4.23 -19.57
C VAL A 427 -56.21 -4.14 -21.06
N LYS A 428 -55.32 -4.57 -21.95
CA LYS A 428 -55.60 -4.65 -23.40
C LYS A 428 -56.73 -5.61 -23.75
N ASP A 429 -56.98 -6.64 -22.92
CA ASP A 429 -58.06 -7.61 -23.17
C ASP A 429 -59.44 -6.97 -22.96
N LEU A 430 -59.49 -5.86 -22.22
CA LEU A 430 -60.70 -5.07 -22.03
C LEU A 430 -61.04 -4.18 -23.23
N ALA A 431 -60.11 -3.96 -24.16
CA ALA A 431 -60.30 -3.03 -25.27
C ALA A 431 -61.36 -3.49 -26.29
N LEU A 432 -61.59 -4.81 -26.38
CA LEU A 432 -62.55 -5.41 -27.30
C LEU A 432 -63.88 -5.78 -26.62
N LEU A 433 -64.04 -5.46 -25.33
CA LEU A 433 -65.23 -5.77 -24.56
C LEU A 433 -66.18 -4.58 -24.53
N ASP A 434 -67.44 -4.82 -24.85
CA ASP A 434 -68.49 -3.83 -24.61
C ASP A 434 -68.81 -3.81 -23.10
N PRO A 435 -68.63 -2.67 -22.40
CA PRO A 435 -68.95 -2.55 -20.98
C PRO A 435 -70.45 -2.72 -20.67
N ASP A 436 -71.35 -2.68 -21.67
CA ASP A 436 -72.78 -2.89 -21.49
C ASP A 436 -73.14 -4.38 -21.31
N ASP A 437 -72.26 -5.30 -21.74
CA ASP A 437 -72.46 -6.75 -21.63
C ASP A 437 -72.26 -7.29 -20.20
N ASN A 438 -71.69 -6.50 -19.29
CA ASN A 438 -71.49 -6.83 -17.87
C ASN A 438 -70.81 -8.20 -17.65
N PHE A 439 -69.76 -8.51 -18.43
CA PHE A 439 -68.97 -9.72 -18.22
C PHE A 439 -68.28 -9.71 -16.85
N THR A 440 -68.14 -10.88 -16.23
CA THR A 440 -67.32 -11.03 -15.03
C THR A 440 -65.84 -11.17 -15.41
N ILE A 441 -64.94 -10.73 -14.54
CA ILE A 441 -63.49 -10.92 -14.72
C ILE A 441 -63.15 -12.40 -14.94
N GLN A 442 -63.82 -13.31 -14.24
CA GLN A 442 -63.66 -14.75 -14.43
C GLN A 442 -63.91 -15.19 -15.89
N THR A 443 -64.90 -14.61 -16.57
CA THR A 443 -65.24 -14.97 -17.95
C THR A 443 -64.16 -14.49 -18.92
N VAL A 444 -63.68 -13.26 -18.73
CA VAL A 444 -62.64 -12.65 -19.57
C VAL A 444 -61.31 -13.37 -19.38
N CYS A 445 -60.90 -13.59 -18.14
CA CYS A 445 -59.69 -14.33 -17.82
C CYS A 445 -59.76 -15.81 -18.26
N GLY A 446 -60.94 -16.42 -18.19
CA GLY A 446 -61.17 -17.78 -18.68
C GLY A 446 -61.15 -17.90 -20.21
N TYR A 447 -61.39 -16.81 -20.94
CA TYR A 447 -61.28 -16.80 -22.40
C TYR A 447 -59.84 -16.60 -22.89
N HIS A 448 -59.09 -15.71 -22.23
CA HIS A 448 -57.71 -15.40 -22.63
C HIS A 448 -56.63 -16.32 -22.03
N GLU A 449 -56.94 -17.01 -20.92
CA GLU A 449 -56.09 -18.03 -20.27
C GLU A 449 -54.59 -17.68 -20.18
N HIS A 450 -54.28 -16.48 -19.67
CA HIS A 450 -52.87 -16.09 -19.48
C HIS A 450 -52.17 -17.01 -18.46
N PRO A 451 -51.03 -17.62 -18.81
CA PRO A 451 -50.36 -18.59 -17.94
C PRO A 451 -49.78 -17.91 -16.70
N LEU A 452 -50.21 -18.35 -15.52
CA LEU A 452 -49.62 -17.96 -14.25
C LEU A 452 -48.40 -18.80 -13.91
N ARG A 453 -47.35 -18.16 -13.41
CA ARG A 453 -46.16 -18.82 -12.90
C ARG A 453 -45.93 -18.41 -11.46
N PHE A 454 -45.76 -19.40 -10.60
CA PHE A 454 -45.46 -19.21 -9.20
C PHE A 454 -44.02 -19.63 -8.95
N VAL A 455 -43.30 -18.80 -8.21
CA VAL A 455 -41.89 -18.98 -7.88
C VAL A 455 -41.75 -18.82 -6.36
N MET A 456 -40.86 -19.61 -5.75
CA MET A 456 -40.61 -19.51 -4.32
C MET A 456 -39.81 -18.24 -3.99
N GLU A 457 -40.04 -17.65 -2.82
CA GLU A 457 -39.41 -16.39 -2.38
C GLU A 457 -37.88 -16.47 -2.31
N ASP A 458 -37.34 -17.65 -2.00
CA ASP A 458 -35.91 -17.96 -1.86
C ASP A 458 -35.22 -18.24 -3.20
N THR A 459 -35.98 -18.22 -4.30
CA THR A 459 -35.43 -18.49 -5.64
C THR A 459 -34.43 -17.40 -6.01
N PRO A 460 -33.20 -17.75 -6.44
CA PRO A 460 -32.23 -16.77 -6.89
C PRO A 460 -32.68 -16.08 -8.18
N LEU A 461 -32.45 -14.76 -8.30
CA LEU A 461 -32.84 -13.99 -9.48
C LEU A 461 -32.20 -14.50 -10.78
N ARG A 462 -31.00 -15.09 -10.70
CA ARG A 462 -30.35 -15.74 -11.85
C ARG A 462 -31.23 -16.85 -12.46
N VAL A 463 -31.83 -17.68 -11.61
CA VAL A 463 -32.70 -18.78 -12.07
C VAL A 463 -33.97 -18.21 -12.69
N MET A 464 -34.54 -17.17 -12.07
CA MET A 464 -35.72 -16.47 -12.60
C MET A 464 -35.47 -15.87 -13.99
N LEU A 465 -34.30 -15.25 -14.22
CA LEU A 465 -33.91 -14.72 -15.54
C LEU A 465 -33.78 -15.82 -16.59
N GLU A 466 -33.21 -16.98 -16.23
CA GLU A 466 -33.14 -18.13 -17.13
C GLU A 466 -34.54 -18.69 -17.45
N GLU A 467 -35.46 -18.70 -16.48
CA GLU A 467 -36.85 -19.08 -16.72
C GLU A 467 -37.55 -18.13 -17.69
N PHE A 468 -37.41 -16.81 -17.49
CA PHE A 468 -37.98 -15.81 -18.42
C PHE A 468 -37.47 -15.99 -19.85
N LYS A 469 -36.16 -16.23 -20.01
CA LYS A 469 -35.53 -16.46 -21.31
C LYS A 469 -36.06 -17.72 -22.00
N LYS A 470 -36.26 -18.81 -21.26
CA LYS A 470 -36.79 -20.08 -21.82
C LYS A 470 -38.21 -19.93 -22.38
N THR A 471 -39.00 -19.01 -21.84
CA THR A 471 -40.36 -18.75 -22.32
C THR A 471 -40.44 -18.01 -23.65
N SER A 472 -39.40 -17.27 -24.03
CA SER A 472 -39.51 -16.35 -25.17
C SER A 472 -39.42 -17.02 -26.55
N ILE A 473 -38.90 -18.25 -26.70
CA ILE A 473 -38.67 -18.79 -28.05
C ILE A 473 -38.83 -20.31 -28.09
N LYS A 474 -39.85 -20.76 -28.83
CA LYS A 474 -39.79 -21.89 -29.77
C LYS A 474 -41.13 -21.99 -30.53
N ARG A 475 -41.12 -21.52 -31.79
CA ARG A 475 -42.11 -21.67 -32.89
C ARG A 475 -42.72 -20.35 -33.39
N ASN A 476 -41.92 -19.50 -34.02
CA ASN A 476 -42.45 -18.40 -34.84
C ASN A 476 -42.04 -18.60 -36.30
N SER A 477 -42.89 -19.26 -37.08
CA SER A 477 -42.83 -19.20 -38.55
C SER A 477 -43.81 -18.13 -39.02
N VAL A 478 -43.31 -16.96 -39.42
CA VAL A 478 -44.13 -15.92 -40.03
C VAL A 478 -44.31 -16.25 -41.52
N VAL A 479 -45.56 -16.36 -41.97
CA VAL A 479 -45.91 -16.82 -43.32
C VAL A 479 -46.48 -15.72 -44.22
N ALA A 480 -47.03 -14.63 -43.66
CA ALA A 480 -47.57 -13.52 -44.44
C ALA A 480 -47.70 -12.22 -43.61
N LEU A 481 -47.86 -11.08 -44.31
CA LEU A 481 -48.24 -9.78 -43.74
C LEU A 481 -49.69 -9.45 -44.13
N LEU A 482 -50.44 -8.91 -43.18
CA LEU A 482 -51.82 -8.45 -43.37
C LEU A 482 -51.88 -6.95 -43.06
N PHE A 483 -52.28 -6.12 -44.02
CA PHE A 483 -52.55 -4.71 -43.73
C PHE A 483 -54.03 -4.50 -43.41
N VAL A 484 -54.31 -3.56 -42.51
CA VAL A 484 -55.69 -3.20 -42.13
C VAL A 484 -56.52 -2.77 -43.34
N LYS A 485 -55.90 -2.10 -44.33
CA LYS A 485 -56.57 -1.72 -45.59
C LYS A 485 -57.06 -2.92 -46.42
N ASP A 486 -56.43 -4.09 -46.27
CA ASP A 486 -56.83 -5.31 -46.98
C ASP A 486 -58.13 -5.89 -46.41
N LEU A 487 -58.45 -5.52 -45.16
CA LEU A 487 -59.69 -5.90 -44.49
C LEU A 487 -60.82 -4.90 -44.73
N ALA A 488 -60.50 -3.68 -45.18
CA ALA A 488 -61.47 -2.58 -45.26
C ALA A 488 -62.62 -2.79 -46.26
N LEU A 489 -62.46 -3.70 -47.21
CA LEU A 489 -63.46 -4.03 -48.24
C LEU A 489 -64.03 -5.45 -48.08
N LEU A 490 -63.67 -6.15 -47.01
CA LEU A 490 -64.18 -7.49 -46.76
C LEU A 490 -65.47 -7.39 -45.93
N ASP A 491 -66.49 -8.12 -46.37
CA ASP A 491 -67.70 -8.30 -45.58
C ASP A 491 -67.39 -9.33 -44.47
N PRO A 492 -67.58 -8.98 -43.17
CA PRO A 492 -67.39 -9.93 -42.08
C PRO A 492 -68.30 -11.16 -42.16
N ASP A 493 -69.45 -11.06 -42.83
CA ASP A 493 -70.41 -12.18 -42.95
C ASP A 493 -69.91 -13.30 -43.89
N ASP A 494 -68.96 -12.99 -44.77
CA ASP A 494 -68.42 -13.95 -45.75
C ASP A 494 -67.41 -14.96 -45.16
N ASN A 495 -67.01 -14.79 -43.89
CA ASN A 495 -66.12 -15.71 -43.15
C ASN A 495 -64.81 -16.08 -43.88
N PHE A 496 -64.19 -15.11 -44.57
CA PHE A 496 -62.89 -15.33 -45.20
C PHE A 496 -61.80 -15.67 -44.18
N THR A 497 -60.98 -16.69 -44.48
CA THR A 497 -59.81 -17.00 -43.64
C THR A 497 -58.69 -16.01 -43.90
N ILE A 498 -57.88 -15.70 -42.87
CA ILE A 498 -56.70 -14.83 -43.00
C ILE A 498 -55.75 -15.37 -44.07
N GLN A 499 -55.62 -16.69 -44.20
CA GLN A 499 -54.81 -17.31 -45.25
C GLN A 499 -55.31 -16.95 -46.65
N THR A 500 -56.62 -16.89 -46.86
CA THR A 500 -57.23 -16.49 -48.14
C THR A 500 -56.95 -15.02 -48.45
N VAL A 501 -57.10 -14.14 -47.46
CA VAL A 501 -56.87 -12.70 -47.63
C VAL A 501 -55.40 -12.40 -47.89
N CYS A 502 -54.52 -12.95 -47.04
CA CYS A 502 -53.07 -12.82 -47.21
C CYS A 502 -52.57 -13.47 -48.50
N GLY A 503 -53.15 -14.61 -48.90
CA GLY A 503 -52.82 -15.27 -50.17
C GLY A 503 -53.35 -14.53 -51.41
N TYR A 504 -54.32 -13.64 -51.26
CA TYR A 504 -54.80 -12.79 -52.35
C TYR A 504 -53.96 -11.52 -52.51
N HIS A 505 -53.60 -10.87 -51.40
CA HIS A 505 -52.86 -9.62 -51.42
C HIS A 505 -51.33 -9.79 -51.52
N GLU A 506 -50.79 -10.93 -51.11
CA GLU A 506 -49.37 -11.34 -51.22
C GLU A 506 -48.35 -10.24 -50.91
N HIS A 507 -48.50 -9.57 -49.75
CA HIS A 507 -47.53 -8.55 -49.34
C HIS A 507 -46.14 -9.16 -49.12
N PRO A 508 -45.07 -8.57 -49.70
CA PRO A 508 -43.74 -9.15 -49.62
C PRO A 508 -43.17 -9.05 -48.20
N LEU A 509 -42.75 -10.20 -47.65
CA LEU A 509 -42.00 -10.26 -46.41
C LEU A 509 -40.55 -9.83 -46.64
N ARG A 510 -40.08 -8.82 -45.90
CA ARG A 510 -38.68 -8.38 -45.92
C ARG A 510 -37.96 -8.97 -44.72
N PHE A 511 -36.86 -9.66 -44.97
CA PHE A 511 -35.98 -10.22 -43.94
C PHE A 511 -34.63 -9.51 -43.94
N VAL A 512 -34.15 -9.17 -42.76
CA VAL A 512 -32.87 -8.49 -42.53
C VAL A 512 -32.08 -9.24 -41.47
N MET A 513 -30.75 -9.21 -41.55
CA MET A 513 -29.90 -9.88 -40.58
C MET A 513 -29.77 -9.04 -39.32
N GLU A 514 -29.64 -9.69 -38.16
CA GLU A 514 -29.52 -9.01 -36.86
C GLU A 514 -28.29 -8.10 -36.72
N ASP A 515 -27.26 -8.31 -37.55
CA ASP A 515 -26.03 -7.53 -37.57
C ASP A 515 -26.10 -6.33 -38.53
N THR A 516 -27.25 -6.12 -39.19
CA THR A 516 -27.46 -4.98 -40.10
C THR A 516 -27.47 -3.67 -39.33
N PRO A 517 -26.58 -2.69 -39.66
CA PRO A 517 -26.56 -1.41 -38.96
C PRO A 517 -27.84 -0.60 -39.15
N LEU A 518 -28.35 0.04 -38.08
CA LEU A 518 -29.58 0.84 -38.10
C LEU A 518 -29.56 1.98 -39.14
N ARG A 519 -28.38 2.53 -39.44
CA ARG A 519 -28.21 3.53 -40.51
C ARG A 519 -28.62 2.98 -41.88
N VAL A 520 -28.23 1.74 -42.18
CA VAL A 520 -28.56 1.08 -43.45
C VAL A 520 -30.06 0.81 -43.51
N MET A 521 -30.62 0.32 -42.40
CA MET A 521 -32.06 0.11 -42.27
C MET A 521 -32.87 1.40 -42.48
N LEU A 522 -32.42 2.54 -41.92
CA LEU A 522 -33.05 3.84 -42.12
C LEU A 522 -33.02 4.25 -43.59
N GLU A 523 -31.90 4.08 -44.27
CA GLU A 523 -31.77 4.39 -45.71
C GLU A 523 -32.69 3.50 -46.56
N GLU A 524 -32.88 2.25 -46.18
CA GLU A 524 -33.83 1.35 -46.84
C GLU A 524 -35.28 1.76 -46.61
N PHE A 525 -35.69 2.00 -45.36
CA PHE A 525 -37.06 2.42 -45.04
C PHE A 525 -37.42 3.78 -45.66
N LYS A 526 -36.45 4.69 -45.81
CA LYS A 526 -36.63 5.98 -46.49
C LYS A 526 -36.90 5.86 -47.98
N LYS A 527 -36.57 4.73 -48.62
CA LYS A 527 -36.94 4.49 -50.03
C LYS A 527 -38.46 4.31 -50.19
N GLY A 528 -39.17 4.00 -49.11
CA GLY A 528 -40.64 3.98 -49.06
C GLY A 528 -41.30 2.69 -49.52
N ASP A 529 -40.51 1.63 -49.79
CA ASP A 529 -41.04 0.36 -50.28
C ASP A 529 -41.66 -0.51 -49.17
N TYR A 530 -41.25 -0.29 -47.92
CA TYR A 530 -41.75 -0.96 -46.73
C TYR A 530 -41.43 -0.11 -45.50
N HIS A 531 -42.13 -0.35 -44.38
CA HIS A 531 -41.90 0.30 -43.09
C HIS A 531 -41.71 -0.70 -41.94
N LEU A 532 -41.77 -2.00 -42.24
CA LEU A 532 -41.59 -3.10 -41.29
C LEU A 532 -40.72 -4.18 -41.94
N ALA A 533 -39.74 -4.68 -41.20
CA ALA A 533 -38.87 -5.78 -41.61
C ALA A 533 -38.76 -6.83 -40.49
N MET A 534 -38.53 -8.08 -40.88
CA MET A 534 -38.37 -9.24 -40.00
C MET A 534 -36.87 -9.48 -39.79
N VAL A 535 -36.42 -9.55 -38.54
CA VAL A 535 -35.01 -9.72 -38.18
C VAL A 535 -34.69 -11.19 -37.99
N GLN A 536 -33.65 -11.68 -38.68
CA GLN A 536 -33.19 -13.06 -38.60
C GLN A 536 -31.74 -13.15 -38.12
N ARG A 537 -31.45 -14.26 -37.43
CA ARG A 537 -30.10 -14.68 -37.05
C ARG A 537 -29.75 -15.97 -37.77
N ILE A 538 -28.49 -16.10 -38.15
CA ILE A 538 -27.93 -17.33 -38.66
C ILE A 538 -27.52 -18.20 -37.47
N VAL A 539 -28.12 -19.39 -37.36
CA VAL A 539 -27.74 -20.39 -36.37
C VAL A 539 -26.90 -21.45 -37.08
N GLU A 540 -25.60 -21.40 -36.85
CA GLU A 540 -24.67 -22.42 -37.33
C GLU A 540 -24.76 -23.66 -36.42
N SER A 541 -24.93 -24.83 -37.04
CA SER A 541 -24.91 -26.13 -36.34
C SER A 541 -23.80 -26.99 -36.92
N GLU A 542 -23.05 -27.69 -36.07
CA GLU A 542 -21.88 -28.49 -36.51
C GLU A 542 -22.25 -29.66 -37.45
N GLU A 543 -23.53 -30.05 -37.53
CA GLU A 543 -24.03 -31.21 -38.27
C GLU A 543 -25.02 -30.88 -39.41
N SER A 544 -25.34 -29.60 -39.68
CA SER A 544 -26.28 -29.22 -40.75
C SER A 544 -26.01 -27.85 -41.35
N ASP A 545 -26.63 -27.57 -42.49
CA ASP A 545 -26.62 -26.23 -43.09
C ASP A 545 -27.15 -25.19 -42.10
N PRO A 546 -26.58 -23.96 -42.11
CA PRO A 546 -27.00 -22.89 -41.22
C PRO A 546 -28.48 -22.57 -41.40
N THR A 547 -29.22 -22.56 -40.30
CA THR A 547 -30.66 -22.25 -40.32
C THR A 547 -30.91 -20.80 -39.94
N TYR A 548 -31.82 -20.14 -40.64
CA TYR A 548 -32.28 -18.81 -40.26
C TYR A 548 -33.35 -18.91 -39.16
N GLU A 549 -33.07 -18.31 -38.01
CA GLU A 549 -34.01 -18.19 -36.91
C GLU A 549 -34.59 -16.78 -36.90
N LEU A 550 -35.92 -16.64 -36.87
CA LEU A 550 -36.58 -15.36 -36.71
C LEU A 550 -36.39 -14.86 -35.27
N VAL A 551 -35.71 -13.73 -35.13
CA VAL A 551 -35.37 -13.11 -33.84
C VAL A 551 -36.42 -12.08 -33.43
N GLY A 552 -36.94 -11.30 -34.38
CA GLY A 552 -37.88 -10.22 -34.08
C GLY A 552 -38.35 -9.46 -35.32
N ILE A 553 -38.91 -8.26 -35.09
CA ILE A 553 -39.29 -7.30 -36.14
C ILE A 553 -38.65 -5.95 -35.84
N VAL A 554 -38.50 -5.13 -36.87
CA VAL A 554 -38.04 -3.75 -36.77
C VAL A 554 -38.87 -2.87 -37.70
N THR A 555 -39.28 -1.71 -37.21
CA THR A 555 -40.05 -0.72 -37.95
C THR A 555 -39.24 0.56 -38.15
N LEU A 556 -39.75 1.44 -39.01
CA LEU A 556 -39.18 2.78 -39.18
C LEU A 556 -39.26 3.60 -37.87
N GLU A 557 -40.33 3.44 -37.09
CA GLU A 557 -40.51 4.14 -35.81
C GLU A 557 -39.41 3.76 -34.82
N ASP A 558 -39.15 2.46 -34.62
CA ASP A 558 -38.11 1.96 -33.71
C ASP A 558 -36.72 2.59 -33.99
N ILE A 559 -36.40 2.80 -35.27
CA ILE A 559 -35.12 3.38 -35.68
C ILE A 559 -35.08 4.88 -35.41
N VAL A 560 -36.20 5.59 -35.61
CA VAL A 560 -36.29 7.02 -35.33
C VAL A 560 -36.22 7.26 -33.81
N GLU A 561 -36.87 6.42 -33.01
CA GLU A 561 -36.79 6.47 -31.54
C GLU A 561 -35.36 6.29 -31.03
N GLU A 562 -34.62 5.31 -31.56
CA GLU A 562 -33.23 5.08 -31.16
C GLU A 562 -32.31 6.26 -31.54
N ILE A 563 -32.56 6.90 -32.68
CA ILE A 563 -31.80 8.08 -33.12
C ILE A 563 -32.12 9.31 -32.28
N LEU A 564 -33.39 9.49 -31.90
CA LEU A 564 -33.84 10.61 -31.08
C LEU A 564 -33.60 10.39 -29.59
N GLN A 565 -33.22 9.16 -29.20
CA GLN A 565 -33.09 8.70 -27.81
C GLN A 565 -34.33 9.06 -26.95
N ALA A 566 -35.50 9.01 -27.59
CA ALA A 566 -36.78 9.36 -27.00
C ALA A 566 -37.85 8.48 -27.63
N GLU A 567 -38.70 7.91 -26.78
CA GLU A 567 -39.93 7.23 -27.19
C GLU A 567 -40.84 8.26 -27.87
N ILE A 568 -41.38 7.94 -29.05
CA ILE A 568 -42.32 8.84 -29.71
C ILE A 568 -43.68 8.60 -29.07
N VAL A 569 -43.95 9.40 -28.04
CA VAL A 569 -45.23 9.40 -27.32
C VAL A 569 -46.31 9.97 -28.22
N ASP A 570 -47.29 9.16 -28.64
CA ASP A 570 -48.48 9.67 -29.33
C ASP A 570 -49.35 10.44 -28.32
N GLU A 571 -50.26 11.30 -28.80
CA GLU A 571 -51.13 12.13 -27.93
C GLU A 571 -52.01 11.30 -26.96
N THR A 572 -52.03 9.97 -27.12
CA THR A 572 -52.74 9.01 -26.27
C THR A 572 -51.87 8.16 -25.34
N ASP A 573 -50.54 8.28 -25.39
CA ASP A 573 -49.64 7.43 -24.60
C ASP A 573 -49.33 8.04 -23.22
N VAL A 574 -49.76 7.33 -22.16
CA VAL A 574 -49.44 7.68 -20.77
C VAL A 574 -48.21 6.88 -20.32
N VAL A 575 -47.03 7.47 -20.44
CA VAL A 575 -45.77 6.85 -19.99
C VAL A 575 -45.62 6.92 -18.46
N THR A 576 -45.19 5.81 -17.84
CA THR A 576 -44.68 5.79 -16.46
C THR A 576 -43.24 5.26 -16.42
N ASP A 577 -42.33 6.09 -15.92
CA ASP A 577 -40.91 5.79 -15.72
C ASP A 577 -40.69 4.92 -14.47
N ASN A 578 -40.03 3.77 -14.63
CA ASN A 578 -39.78 2.79 -13.56
C ASN A 578 -38.44 2.99 -12.83
N VAL A 579 -37.57 3.91 -13.28
CA VAL A 579 -36.21 4.07 -12.71
C VAL A 579 -36.19 5.09 -11.58
N HIS A 580 -36.98 6.15 -11.69
CA HIS A 580 -37.20 7.09 -10.61
C HIS A 580 -38.61 6.89 -10.06
N ARG A 581 -38.74 6.30 -8.87
CA ARG A 581 -39.98 6.28 -8.06
C ARG A 581 -40.39 7.71 -7.66
N ILE A 582 -40.67 8.57 -8.63
CA ILE A 582 -41.15 9.93 -8.50
C ILE A 582 -42.46 9.97 -9.30
N ARG A 583 -43.59 9.92 -8.58
CA ARG A 583 -44.85 10.40 -9.15
C ARG A 583 -44.65 11.87 -9.51
N ARG A 584 -44.54 12.22 -10.79
CA ARG A 584 -44.78 13.60 -11.18
C ARG A 584 -46.25 13.91 -10.86
N ARG A 585 -46.49 14.97 -10.09
CA ARG A 585 -47.82 15.56 -9.97
C ARG A 585 -48.19 16.11 -11.33
N GLY A 586 -49.13 15.45 -11.99
CA GLY A 586 -49.70 15.87 -13.27
C GLY A 586 -51.03 15.15 -13.50
N ALA A 587 -51.89 15.11 -12.48
CA ALA A 587 -53.28 14.67 -12.59
C ALA A 587 -54.20 15.64 -11.83
N GLN A 588 -53.91 16.93 -11.98
CA GLN A 588 -54.81 18.04 -11.72
C GLN A 588 -54.59 18.94 -12.93
N ASP A 589 -55.66 19.21 -13.68
CA ASP A 589 -55.74 20.02 -14.90
C ASP A 589 -55.75 19.28 -16.26
N ILE A 590 -56.58 18.23 -16.41
CA ILE A 590 -57.28 17.96 -17.70
C ILE A 590 -58.74 17.58 -17.43
N HIS A 591 -59.42 18.34 -16.56
CA HIS A 591 -60.87 18.20 -16.37
C HIS A 591 -61.63 19.50 -16.61
N LEU A 592 -61.14 20.35 -17.53
CA LEU A 592 -61.78 21.63 -17.83
C LEU A 592 -61.80 22.09 -19.30
N GLU A 593 -61.40 21.29 -20.30
CA GLU A 593 -61.53 21.72 -21.71
C GLU A 593 -62.09 20.72 -22.74
N LEU A 594 -62.58 19.54 -22.35
CA LEU A 594 -63.36 18.71 -23.28
C LEU A 594 -64.63 18.20 -22.61
N GLY A 595 -65.73 18.93 -22.84
CA GLY A 595 -67.07 18.58 -22.38
C GLY A 595 -67.58 17.32 -23.07
N TRP A 596 -67.70 16.24 -22.32
CA TRP A 596 -68.31 14.97 -22.73
C TRP A 596 -69.80 14.90 -22.33
N ASP A 597 -70.56 15.94 -22.67
CA ASP A 597 -72.04 15.89 -22.68
C ASP A 597 -72.60 15.84 -24.12
N ALA A 598 -71.77 15.62 -25.14
CA ALA A 598 -72.21 15.60 -26.54
C ALA A 598 -71.46 14.54 -27.37
N VAL A 599 -71.72 13.26 -27.11
CA VAL A 599 -71.54 12.21 -28.12
C VAL A 599 -72.83 11.41 -28.17
N ASP A 600 -73.63 11.69 -29.20
CA ASP A 600 -74.84 10.95 -29.56
C ASP A 600 -74.39 9.59 -30.13
N TRP A 601 -74.70 8.50 -29.41
CA TRP A 601 -74.45 7.15 -29.89
C TRP A 601 -75.37 6.88 -31.10
N PRO A 602 -74.88 6.26 -32.19
CA PRO A 602 -75.73 5.96 -33.34
C PRO A 602 -76.88 5.03 -32.92
N LYS A 603 -78.10 5.57 -32.98
CA LYS A 603 -79.34 4.82 -32.73
C LYS A 603 -79.45 3.69 -33.74
N ARG A 604 -79.67 2.47 -33.25
CA ARG A 604 -80.15 1.33 -34.05
C ARG A 604 -81.40 1.76 -34.82
N VAL A 605 -81.37 1.57 -36.13
CA VAL A 605 -82.56 1.65 -36.99
C VAL A 605 -83.48 0.50 -36.59
N ASN A 606 -84.63 0.82 -36.00
CA ASN A 606 -85.72 -0.13 -35.81
C ASN A 606 -86.30 -0.47 -37.18
N VAL A 607 -86.24 -1.74 -37.55
CA VAL A 607 -87.04 -2.31 -38.64
C VAL A 607 -88.46 -2.50 -38.10
N GLU A 608 -89.37 -1.58 -38.43
CA GLU A 608 -90.80 -1.85 -38.30
C GLU A 608 -91.21 -2.89 -39.34
N GLN A 609 -91.85 -3.96 -38.86
CA GLN A 609 -92.65 -4.87 -39.66
C GLN A 609 -93.84 -4.12 -40.25
N GLY A 610 -94.02 -4.27 -41.56
CA GLY A 610 -95.21 -3.83 -42.28
C GLY A 610 -95.49 -4.73 -43.47
N SER A 611 -96.07 -5.90 -43.20
CA SER A 611 -96.91 -6.63 -44.15
C SER A 611 -98.37 -6.32 -43.81
N GLU A 612 -99.05 -5.64 -44.74
CA GLU A 612 -100.51 -5.34 -44.83
C GLU A 612 -101.22 -4.65 -43.65
#